data_AF-A0A355A9Q4-F1
#
_entry.id   AF-A0A355A9Q4-F1
#
_cell.length_a   1.000
_cell.length_b   1.000
_cell.length_c   1.000
_cell.angle_alpha   90.00
_cell.angle_beta   90.00
_cell.angle_gamma   90.00
#
_symmetry.space_group_name_H-M   'P 1'
#
loop_
_entity.id
_entity.type
_entity.pdbx_description
1 polymer ?
#
loop_
_entity_poly.entity_id
_entity_poly.type
_entity_poly.pdbx_seq_one_letter_code
_entity_poly.pdbx_strand_id
1 'polypeptide(L)'
;HINNFEQQIVENGTIILKFFLHLSKDEQKNRLLRRLNLKEKNWKFSSGDLKERKLWNEYQACYQDAINRTFTEKAPWYVVPADDKASARCIVAQTILDTLASYNDIKYPELDAKTTAQLEVYKTQLENK
;
A
#
# COMPACT_ATOMS: atom_id res chain seq x y z
N HIS A 1 -1.79 -14.27 -17.55
CA HIS A 1 -2.38 -14.72 -16.28
C HIS A 1 -2.58 -13.59 -15.28
N ILE A 2 -1.54 -12.80 -14.92
CA ILE A 2 -1.67 -11.68 -13.96
C ILE A 2 -2.69 -10.63 -14.43
N ASN A 3 -2.56 -10.11 -15.64
CA ASN A 3 -3.49 -9.07 -16.14
C ASN A 3 -4.94 -9.54 -16.19
N ASN A 4 -5.18 -10.80 -16.57
CA ASN A 4 -6.53 -11.36 -16.60
C ASN A 4 -7.11 -11.46 -15.18
N PHE A 5 -6.30 -11.84 -14.19
CA PHE A 5 -6.72 -11.87 -12.79
C PHE A 5 -7.06 -10.46 -12.28
N GLU A 6 -6.19 -9.48 -12.53
CA GLU A 6 -6.42 -8.08 -12.18
C GLU A 6 -7.70 -7.54 -12.84
N GLN A 7 -7.91 -7.86 -14.12
CA GLN A 7 -9.11 -7.48 -14.84
C GLN A 7 -10.37 -8.07 -14.20
N GLN A 8 -10.37 -9.37 -13.87
CA GLN A 8 -11.53 -10.04 -13.26
C GLN A 8 -11.94 -9.40 -11.93
N ILE A 9 -10.98 -9.04 -11.07
CA ILE A 9 -11.32 -8.45 -9.76
C ILE A 9 -11.72 -6.97 -9.90
N VAL A 10 -11.17 -6.22 -10.86
CA VAL A 10 -11.62 -4.87 -11.18
C VAL A 10 -13.06 -4.87 -11.68
N GLU A 11 -13.41 -5.82 -12.55
CA GLU A 11 -14.79 -5.98 -13.05
C GLU A 11 -15.78 -6.31 -11.92
N ASN A 12 -15.30 -6.88 -10.81
CA ASN A 12 -16.09 -7.14 -9.59
C ASN A 12 -16.03 -5.99 -8.57
N GLY A 13 -15.59 -4.79 -8.97
CA GLY A 13 -15.62 -3.58 -8.13
C GLY A 13 -14.37 -3.36 -7.26
N THR A 14 -13.30 -4.12 -7.45
CA THR A 14 -12.04 -3.90 -6.71
C THR A 14 -11.20 -2.80 -7.36
N ILE A 15 -10.78 -1.81 -6.57
CA ILE A 15 -9.81 -0.79 -7.00
C ILE A 15 -8.41 -1.33 -6.76
N ILE A 16 -7.60 -1.45 -7.82
CA ILE A 16 -6.21 -1.93 -7.73
C ILE A 16 -5.24 -0.77 -7.85
N LEU A 17 -4.34 -0.63 -6.88
CA LEU A 17 -3.18 0.27 -6.94
C LEU A 17 -1.92 -0.53 -6.58
N LYS A 18 -0.93 -0.56 -7.48
CA LYS A 18 0.32 -1.31 -7.27
C LYS A 18 1.47 -0.33 -7.05
N PHE A 19 2.23 -0.52 -5.97
CA PHE A 19 3.33 0.38 -5.61
C PHE A 19 4.65 -0.37 -5.62
N PHE A 20 5.59 0.08 -6.46
CA PHE A 20 6.98 -0.34 -6.41
C PHE A 20 7.80 0.68 -5.62
N LEU A 21 8.22 0.31 -4.41
CA LEU A 21 9.06 1.14 -3.56
C LEU A 21 10.51 1.07 -4.04
N HIS A 22 10.87 2.00 -4.92
CA HIS A 22 12.17 2.05 -5.56
C HIS A 22 13.23 2.63 -4.62
N LEU A 23 13.95 1.72 -3.97
CA LEU A 23 15.08 2.03 -3.10
C LEU A 23 16.38 2.04 -3.91
N SER A 24 17.27 2.99 -3.66
CA SER A 24 18.59 2.98 -4.27
C SER A 24 19.47 1.87 -3.70
N LYS A 25 20.45 1.42 -4.50
CA LYS A 25 21.42 0.41 -4.07
C LYS A 25 22.25 0.90 -2.88
N ASP A 26 22.49 2.20 -2.76
CA ASP A 26 23.27 2.76 -1.67
C ASP A 26 22.44 2.87 -0.38
N GLU A 27 21.19 3.33 -0.47
CA GLU A 27 20.35 3.37 0.73
C GLU A 27 20.02 1.96 1.24
N GLN A 28 19.88 0.96 0.36
CA GLN A 28 19.78 -0.44 0.78
C GLN A 28 21.02 -0.87 1.59
N LYS A 29 22.24 -0.52 1.16
CA LYS A 29 23.47 -0.81 1.90
C LYS A 29 23.44 -0.18 3.29
N ASN A 30 23.11 1.11 3.37
CA ASN A 30 23.07 1.85 4.62
C ASN A 30 22.07 1.24 5.61
N ARG A 31 20.90 0.83 5.11
CA ARG A 31 19.87 0.17 5.93
C ARG A 31 20.33 -1.19 6.45
N LEU A 32 20.99 -2.00 5.63
CA LEU A 32 21.54 -3.30 6.05
C LEU A 32 22.65 -3.13 7.09
N LEU A 33 23.59 -2.19 6.88
CA LEU A 33 24.63 -1.86 7.86
C LEU A 33 24.02 -1.41 9.19
N ARG A 34 22.99 -0.56 9.15
CA ARG A 34 22.28 -0.12 10.36
C ARG A 34 21.60 -1.28 11.10
N ARG A 35 21.09 -2.30 10.39
CA ARG A 35 20.52 -3.50 11.02
C ARG A 35 21.57 -4.35 11.72
N LEU A 36 22.79 -4.40 11.19
CA LEU A 36 23.91 -5.16 11.76
C LEU A 36 24.59 -4.43 12.93
N ASN A 37 24.68 -3.10 12.85
CA ASN A 37 25.37 -2.29 13.86
C ASN A 37 24.53 -2.07 15.12
N LEU A 38 23.20 -2.18 15.04
CA LEU A 38 22.29 -1.97 16.17
C LEU A 38 21.78 -3.32 16.67
N LYS A 39 22.27 -3.76 17.83
CA LYS A 39 21.95 -5.07 18.44
C LYS A 39 20.43 -5.36 18.50
N GLU A 40 19.63 -4.34 18.81
CA GLU A 40 18.16 -4.40 18.85
C GLU A 40 17.48 -4.65 17.48
N LYS A 41 18.22 -4.48 16.38
CA LYS A 41 17.75 -4.65 14.99
C LYS A 41 18.35 -5.88 14.30
N ASN A 42 19.33 -6.54 14.90
CA ASN A 42 19.99 -7.71 14.33
C ASN A 42 18.99 -8.82 13.96
N TRP A 43 17.92 -8.98 14.74
CA TRP A 43 16.87 -9.98 14.46
C TRP A 43 16.14 -9.74 13.13
N LYS A 44 16.15 -8.50 12.59
CA LYS A 44 15.54 -8.15 11.29
C LYS A 44 16.47 -8.38 10.11
N PHE A 45 17.72 -8.78 10.35
CA PHE A 45 18.69 -9.02 9.29
C PHE A 45 18.60 -10.48 8.83
N SER A 46 18.55 -10.69 7.53
CA SER A 46 18.70 -12.00 6.91
C SER A 46 19.98 -12.04 6.09
N SER A 47 20.75 -13.11 6.20
CA SER A 47 21.91 -13.33 5.32
C SER A 47 21.50 -13.48 3.84
N GLY A 48 20.23 -13.84 3.58
CA GLY A 48 19.64 -13.84 2.24
C GLY A 48 19.68 -12.47 1.56
N ASP A 49 19.52 -11.38 2.33
CA ASP A 49 19.54 -10.00 1.80
C ASP A 49 20.85 -9.69 1.05
N LEU A 50 21.97 -10.30 1.47
CA LEU A 50 23.26 -10.14 0.81
C LEU A 50 23.36 -10.91 -0.50
N LYS A 51 22.70 -12.08 -0.60
CA LYS A 51 22.64 -12.87 -1.84
C LYS A 51 21.79 -12.14 -2.86
N GLU A 52 20.61 -11.67 -2.47
CA GLU A 52 19.71 -10.91 -3.33
C GLU A 52 20.34 -9.60 -3.81
N ARG A 53 21.09 -8.92 -2.94
CA ARG A 53 21.83 -7.71 -3.30
C ARG A 53 22.86 -7.94 -4.42
N LYS A 54 23.46 -9.14 -4.53
CA LYS A 54 24.38 -9.45 -5.64
C LYS A 54 23.64 -9.49 -6.98
N LEU A 55 22.38 -9.91 -6.96
CA LEU A 55 21.49 -10.00 -8.13
C LEU A 55 20.76 -8.69 -8.42
N TRP A 56 21.22 -7.55 -7.87
CA TRP A 56 20.53 -6.26 -7.98
C TRP A 56 20.08 -5.93 -9.41
N ASN A 57 20.98 -6.06 -10.38
CA ASN A 57 20.69 -5.71 -11.77
C ASN A 57 19.64 -6.65 -12.40
N GLU A 58 19.66 -7.93 -12.02
CA GLU A 58 18.65 -8.91 -12.47
C GLU A 58 17.28 -8.58 -11.88
N TYR A 59 17.21 -8.24 -10.59
CA TYR A 59 15.97 -7.77 -9.98
C TYR A 59 15.44 -6.51 -10.66
N GLN A 60 16.29 -5.52 -10.96
CA GLN A 60 15.87 -4.31 -11.65
C GLN A 60 15.28 -4.62 -13.04
N ALA A 61 15.92 -5.50 -13.81
CA ALA A 61 15.41 -5.94 -15.11
C ALA A 61 14.07 -6.67 -14.97
N CYS A 62 13.94 -7.58 -14.00
CA CYS A 62 12.69 -8.30 -13.72
C CYS A 62 11.56 -7.35 -13.29
N TYR A 63 11.83 -6.36 -12.44
CA TYR A 63 10.83 -5.37 -12.03
C TYR A 63 10.41 -4.49 -13.22
N GLN A 64 11.35 -4.05 -14.05
CA GLN A 64 11.05 -3.28 -15.25
C GLN A 64 10.14 -4.07 -16.20
N ASP A 65 10.46 -5.33 -16.47
CA ASP A 65 9.64 -6.21 -17.32
C ASP A 65 8.25 -6.45 -16.71
N ALA A 66 8.17 -6.75 -15.41
CA ALA A 66 6.92 -6.95 -14.70
C ALA A 66 6.02 -5.70 -14.76
N ILE A 67 6.56 -4.52 -14.46
CA ILE A 67 5.82 -3.25 -14.49
C ILE A 67 5.34 -2.98 -15.92
N ASN A 68 6.21 -3.09 -16.92
CA ASN A 68 5.85 -2.82 -18.31
C ASN A 68 4.77 -3.77 -18.84
N ARG A 69 4.80 -5.05 -18.45
CA ARG A 69 3.84 -6.05 -18.92
C ARG A 69 2.51 -6.04 -18.18
N THR A 70 2.50 -5.55 -16.93
CA THR A 70 1.32 -5.61 -16.05
C THR A 70 0.73 -4.25 -15.72
N PHE A 71 1.28 -3.17 -16.27
CA PHE A 71 0.64 -1.87 -16.22
C PHE A 71 -0.64 -1.85 -17.08
N THR A 72 -1.75 -1.43 -16.48
CA THR A 72 -2.98 -1.07 -17.20
C THR A 72 -3.61 0.15 -16.56
N GLU A 73 -4.48 0.87 -17.27
CA GLU A 73 -5.20 2.02 -16.71
C GLU A 73 -6.07 1.65 -15.50
N LYS A 74 -6.61 0.43 -15.50
CA LYS A 74 -7.46 -0.11 -14.43
C LYS A 74 -6.68 -0.70 -13.24
N ALA A 75 -5.42 -1.04 -13.44
CA ALA A 75 -4.51 -1.56 -12.43
C ALA A 75 -3.12 -0.93 -12.60
N PRO A 76 -2.97 0.37 -12.28
CA PRO A 76 -1.72 1.10 -12.50
C PRO A 76 -0.61 0.67 -11.54
N TRP A 77 0.62 0.83 -12.02
CA TRP A 77 1.84 0.77 -11.21
C TRP A 77 2.36 2.18 -10.92
N TYR A 78 2.77 2.40 -9.67
CA TYR A 78 3.43 3.63 -9.22
C TYR A 78 4.85 3.29 -8.76
N VAL A 79 5.84 3.93 -9.39
CA VAL A 79 7.25 3.83 -8.97
C VAL A 79 7.51 4.92 -7.95
N VAL A 80 7.63 4.55 -6.68
CA VAL A 80 7.74 5.48 -5.55
C VAL A 80 9.20 5.53 -5.08
N PRO A 81 9.88 6.70 -5.09
CA PRO A 81 11.22 6.81 -4.51
C PRO A 81 11.17 6.51 -3.02
N ALA A 82 11.93 5.50 -2.57
CA ALA A 82 11.80 4.91 -1.24
C ALA A 82 13.00 5.16 -0.31
N ASP A 83 13.95 6.00 -0.74
CA ASP A 83 15.15 6.33 0.02
C ASP A 83 14.82 7.08 1.31
N ASP A 84 13.96 8.10 1.21
CA ASP A 84 13.34 8.71 2.38
C ASP A 84 11.97 8.07 2.69
N LYS A 85 11.84 7.59 3.93
CA LYS A 85 10.62 6.88 4.36
C LYS A 85 9.43 7.80 4.53
N ALA A 86 9.62 9.04 4.97
CA ALA A 86 8.52 9.95 5.19
C ALA A 86 7.89 10.36 3.85
N SER A 87 8.72 10.71 2.88
CA SER A 87 8.32 11.06 1.52
C SER A 87 7.62 9.89 0.83
N ALA A 88 8.19 8.68 0.89
CA ALA A 88 7.57 7.50 0.29
C ALA A 88 6.18 7.22 0.86
N ARG A 89 6.00 7.35 2.19
CA ARG A 89 4.69 7.19 2.85
C ARG A 89 3.71 8.26 2.42
N CYS A 90 4.16 9.51 2.32
CA CYS A 90 3.33 10.64 1.90
C CYS A 90 2.84 10.42 0.46
N ILE A 91 3.72 10.04 -0.47
CA ILE A 91 3.36 9.75 -1.85
C ILE A 91 2.31 8.63 -1.92
N VAL A 92 2.54 7.49 -1.26
CA VAL A 92 1.58 6.38 -1.28
C VAL A 92 0.24 6.79 -0.68
N ALA A 93 0.23 7.48 0.47
CA ALA A 93 -0.99 7.94 1.11
C ALA A 93 -1.76 8.94 0.23
N GLN A 94 -1.06 9.87 -0.41
CA GLN A 94 -1.66 10.85 -1.32
C GLN A 94 -2.25 10.17 -2.55
N THR A 95 -1.54 9.24 -3.18
CA THR A 95 -2.07 8.49 -4.33
C THR A 95 -3.34 7.72 -3.98
N ILE A 96 -3.38 7.07 -2.81
CA ILE A 96 -4.58 6.37 -2.34
C ILE A 96 -5.72 7.37 -2.09
N LEU A 97 -5.44 8.47 -1.41
CA LEU A 97 -6.42 9.52 -1.12
C LEU A 97 -7.01 10.11 -2.40
N ASP A 98 -6.17 10.51 -3.35
CA ASP A 98 -6.59 11.09 -4.63
C ASP A 98 -7.45 10.10 -5.43
N THR A 99 -7.06 8.82 -5.42
CA THR A 99 -7.84 7.77 -6.08
C THR A 99 -9.21 7.64 -5.42
N LEU A 100 -9.27 7.48 -4.10
CA LEU A 100 -10.55 7.28 -3.39
C LEU A 100 -11.43 8.53 -3.43
N ALA A 101 -10.85 9.72 -3.39
CA ALA A 101 -11.57 10.98 -3.48
C ALA A 101 -12.25 11.20 -4.84
N SER A 102 -11.84 10.47 -5.90
CA SER A 102 -12.53 10.51 -7.19
C SER A 102 -13.87 9.76 -7.20
N TYR A 103 -14.14 8.93 -6.18
CA TYR A 103 -15.38 8.16 -6.04
C TYR A 103 -16.38 8.90 -5.15
N ASN A 104 -17.51 9.32 -5.75
CA ASN A 104 -18.54 10.11 -5.08
C ASN A 104 -19.73 9.27 -4.54
N ASP A 105 -19.73 7.98 -4.84
CA ASP A 105 -20.74 7.00 -4.45
C ASP A 105 -20.47 6.39 -3.06
N ILE A 106 -19.25 6.54 -2.54
CA ILE A 106 -18.87 6.10 -1.19
C ILE A 106 -19.44 7.10 -0.18
N LYS A 107 -20.50 6.71 0.52
CA LYS A 107 -21.15 7.51 1.57
C LYS A 107 -21.24 6.73 2.87
N TYR A 108 -21.29 7.47 3.98
CA TYR A 108 -21.66 6.86 5.25
C TYR A 108 -23.08 6.29 5.16
N PRO A 109 -23.33 5.10 5.74
CA PRO A 109 -24.66 4.55 5.78
C PRO A 109 -25.57 5.47 6.60
N GLU A 110 -26.73 5.81 6.04
CA GLU A 110 -27.75 6.56 6.76
C GLU A 110 -28.53 5.60 7.68
N LEU A 111 -28.83 6.06 8.89
CA LEU A 111 -29.70 5.33 9.81
C LEU A 111 -31.12 5.34 9.24
N ASP A 112 -31.85 4.24 9.42
CA ASP A 112 -33.26 4.24 9.07
C ASP A 112 -34.05 5.22 9.96
N ALA A 113 -35.18 5.69 9.45
CA ALA A 113 -35.99 6.70 10.13
C ALA A 113 -36.49 6.25 11.52
N LYS A 114 -36.69 4.93 11.74
CA LYS A 114 -37.16 4.40 13.03
C LYS A 114 -36.05 4.45 14.06
N THR A 115 -34.85 4.01 13.70
CA THR A 115 -33.67 4.08 14.58
C THR A 115 -33.31 5.53 14.89
N THR A 116 -33.34 6.41 13.88
CA THR A 116 -33.04 7.84 14.05
C THR A 116 -34.00 8.51 15.05
N ALA A 117 -35.30 8.21 14.97
CA ALA A 117 -36.31 8.75 15.88
C ALA A 117 -36.16 8.25 17.34
N GLN A 118 -35.49 7.10 17.55
CA GLN A 118 -35.32 6.49 18.88
C GLN A 118 -33.96 6.74 19.52
N LEU A 119 -33.04 7.46 18.86
CA LEU A 119 -31.67 7.70 19.35
C LEU A 119 -31.62 8.29 20.76
N GLU A 120 -32.44 9.32 21.04
CA GLU A 120 -32.48 9.94 22.37
C GLU A 120 -33.05 8.99 23.43
N VAL A 121 -34.04 8.17 23.06
CA VAL A 121 -34.58 7.14 23.96
C VAL A 121 -33.51 6.11 24.31
N TYR A 122 -32.71 5.67 23.35
CA TYR A 122 -31.62 4.73 23.58
C TYR A 122 -30.52 5.32 24.47
N LYS A 123 -30.17 6.59 24.29
CA LYS A 123 -29.19 7.28 25.14
C LYS A 123 -29.68 7.35 26.59
N THR A 124 -30.92 7.78 26.81
CA THR A 124 -31.52 7.86 28.15
C THR A 124 -31.63 6.48 28.83
N GLN A 125 -31.87 5.40 28.07
CA GLN A 125 -31.88 4.04 28.62
C GLN A 125 -30.49 3.57 29.10
N LEU A 126 -29.41 4.03 28.47
CA LEU A 126 -28.04 3.66 28.82
C LEU A 126 -27.48 4.49 29.97
N GLU A 127 -27.87 5.77 30.09
CA GLU A 127 -27.43 6.67 31.16
C GLU A 127 -28.14 6.41 32.50
N ASN A 128 -29.31 5.77 32.49
CA ASN A 128 -30.08 5.43 33.69
C ASN A 128 -29.73 4.03 34.26
N LYS A 129 -28.52 3.52 33.99
CA LYS A 129 -27.93 2.33 34.60
C LYS A 129 -26.70 2.73 35.43
#